data_AF-A0A3N7A5K8-F1
#
_entry.id   AF-A0A3N7A5K8-F1
#
_cell.length_a   1.000
_cell.length_b   1.000
_cell.length_c   1.000
_cell.angle_alpha   90.00
_cell.angle_beta   90.00
_cell.angle_gamma   90.00
#
_symmetry.space_group_name_H-M   'P 1'
#
loop_
_entity.id
_entity.type
_entity.pdbx_description
1 polymer ?
#
loop_
_entity_poly.entity_id
_entity_poly.type
_entity_poly.pdbx_seq_one_letter_code
_entity_poly.pdbx_strand_id
1 'polypeptide(L)'
;MKLEPDPLHDYAVFSDQHGRLLAIKKGWSWPAFLYGPLWAMYRKLWLPVGIYLAAILLCTLLELQAGWISERLNFWSSALLFCINGALGIKGNDQLHKRYIRLGYHLIGRNVRAASVHAALQRYRTELSARQERREEHRNKRRAQRAAARK
;
A
#
# COMPACT_ATOMS: atom_id res chain seq x y z
N MET A 1 9.62 -30.66 4.98
CA MET A 1 9.00 -29.73 4.01
C MET A 1 9.78 -28.42 4.08
N LYS A 2 10.74 -28.19 3.18
CA LYS A 2 11.47 -26.92 3.12
C LYS A 2 10.46 -25.87 2.65
N LEU A 3 10.03 -24.99 3.55
CA LEU A 3 9.29 -23.79 3.19
C LEU A 3 10.24 -22.98 2.31
N GLU A 4 10.00 -22.99 1.01
CA GLU A 4 10.64 -22.07 0.09
C GLU A 4 10.37 -20.66 0.61
N PRO A 5 11.40 -19.81 0.76
CA PRO A 5 11.19 -18.49 1.35
C PRO A 5 10.21 -17.72 0.49
N ASP A 6 9.10 -17.29 1.10
CA ASP A 6 8.10 -16.45 0.45
C ASP A 6 8.76 -15.32 -0.34
N PRO A 7 8.28 -15.02 -1.56
CA PRO A 7 8.89 -14.02 -2.41
C PRO A 7 8.95 -12.67 -1.70
N LEU A 8 10.16 -12.13 -1.60
CA LEU A 8 10.38 -10.84 -0.94
C LEU A 8 9.78 -9.71 -1.77
N HIS A 9 8.98 -8.88 -1.11
CA HIS A 9 8.40 -7.68 -1.70
C HIS A 9 8.90 -6.43 -0.98
N ASP A 10 8.95 -5.32 -1.72
CA ASP A 10 9.27 -4.02 -1.15
C ASP A 10 8.02 -3.43 -0.48
N TYR A 11 8.14 -3.09 0.80
CA TYR A 11 7.10 -2.41 1.57
C TYR A 11 7.56 -0.99 1.95
N ALA A 12 6.67 -0.02 1.75
CA ALA A 12 6.80 1.31 2.32
C ALA A 12 6.20 1.32 3.73
N VAL A 13 6.98 1.73 4.73
CA VAL A 13 6.54 1.81 6.13
C VAL A 13 6.22 3.26 6.48
N PHE A 14 5.06 3.46 7.10
CA PHE A 14 4.52 4.75 7.50
C PHE A 14 4.34 4.81 9.01
N SER A 15 4.58 5.98 9.61
CA SER A 15 4.21 6.27 11.00
C SER A 15 3.20 7.41 11.04
N ASP A 16 2.23 7.29 11.93
CA ASP A 16 1.43 8.41 12.41
C ASP A 16 2.19 9.20 13.50
N GLN A 17 1.69 10.40 13.85
CA GLN A 17 2.15 11.21 14.98
C GLN A 17 2.03 10.48 16.34
N HIS A 18 1.12 9.50 16.43
CA HIS A 18 0.93 8.63 17.60
C HIS A 18 1.82 7.38 17.59
N GLY A 19 2.77 7.27 16.66
CA GLY A 19 3.67 6.11 16.55
C GLY A 19 3.04 4.83 15.97
N ARG A 20 1.82 4.92 15.41
CA ARG A 20 1.19 3.78 14.74
C ARG A 20 1.88 3.49 13.42
N LEU A 21 2.32 2.24 13.24
CA LEU A 21 3.04 1.79 12.05
C LEU A 21 2.10 1.11 11.05
N LEU A 22 2.21 1.48 9.78
CA LEU A 22 1.53 0.84 8.65
C LEU A 22 2.56 0.46 7.59
N ALA A 23 2.44 -0.73 7.00
CA ALA A 23 3.25 -1.13 5.86
C ALA A 23 2.36 -1.37 4.63
N ILE A 24 2.74 -0.79 3.49
CA ILE A 24 2.01 -0.89 2.22
C ILE A 24 2.96 -1.50 1.19
N LYS A 25 2.52 -2.56 0.51
CA LYS A 25 3.28 -3.20 -0.58
C LYS A 25 3.42 -2.21 -1.75
N LYS A 26 4.63 -2.07 -2.31
CA LYS A 26 4.82 -1.33 -3.55
C LYS A 26 4.43 -2.18 -4.76
N GLY A 27 3.74 -1.56 -5.71
CA GLY A 27 3.31 -2.17 -6.96
C GLY A 27 1.93 -2.82 -6.89
N TRP A 28 1.79 -3.96 -7.57
CA TRP A 28 0.51 -4.61 -7.86
C TRP A 28 -0.31 -5.00 -6.61
N SER A 29 -1.62 -4.74 -6.68
CA SER A 29 -2.62 -5.10 -5.70
C SER A 29 -3.60 -6.13 -6.28
N TRP A 30 -3.41 -7.40 -5.93
CA TRP A 30 -4.33 -8.47 -6.30
C TRP A 30 -5.79 -8.21 -5.89
N PRO A 31 -6.07 -7.75 -4.66
CA PRO A 31 -7.44 -7.48 -4.26
C PRO A 31 -8.06 -6.31 -5.04
N ALA A 32 -7.26 -5.32 -5.47
CA ALA A 32 -7.76 -4.21 -6.28
C ALA A 32 -8.05 -4.63 -7.72
N PHE A 33 -7.35 -5.64 -8.24
CA PHE A 33 -7.62 -6.19 -9.57
C PHE A 33 -8.88 -7.06 -9.58
N LEU A 34 -9.02 -7.98 -8.61
CA LEU A 34 -10.14 -8.93 -8.60
C LEU A 34 -11.44 -8.33 -8.07
N TYR A 35 -11.35 -7.44 -7.07
CA TYR A 35 -12.52 -6.86 -6.39
C TYR A 35 -12.69 -5.36 -6.66
N GLY A 36 -12.03 -4.82 -7.71
CA GLY A 36 -12.06 -3.42 -8.17
C GLY A 36 -12.81 -2.42 -7.28
N PRO A 37 -14.13 -2.23 -7.51
CA PRO A 37 -14.93 -1.25 -6.79
C PRO A 37 -15.13 -1.60 -5.30
N LEU A 38 -15.33 -2.89 -4.97
CA LEU A 38 -15.51 -3.33 -3.58
C LEU A 38 -14.23 -3.09 -2.76
N TRP A 39 -13.06 -3.37 -3.33
CA TRP A 39 -11.79 -3.07 -2.70
C TRP A 39 -11.58 -1.56 -2.53
N ALA A 40 -11.88 -0.78 -3.57
CA ALA A 40 -11.78 0.67 -3.51
C ALA A 40 -12.72 1.27 -2.44
N MET A 41 -13.95 0.77 -2.32
CA MET A 41 -14.90 1.15 -1.26
C MET A 41 -14.38 0.75 0.12
N TYR A 42 -13.89 -0.47 0.30
CA TYR A 42 -13.29 -0.94 1.56
C TYR A 42 -12.11 -0.05 1.99
N ARG A 43 -11.29 0.39 1.05
CA ARG A 43 -10.17 1.33 1.28
C ARG A 43 -10.59 2.80 1.33
N LYS A 44 -11.89 3.10 1.20
CA LYS A 44 -12.49 4.46 1.17
C LYS A 44 -11.86 5.35 0.09
N LEU A 45 -11.59 4.76 -1.08
CA LEU A 45 -11.10 5.43 -2.28
C LEU A 45 -12.28 5.80 -3.18
N TRP A 46 -12.94 6.91 -2.88
CA TRP A 46 -14.18 7.32 -3.56
C TRP A 46 -13.99 7.73 -5.02
N LEU A 47 -12.88 8.38 -5.36
CA LEU A 47 -12.63 8.83 -6.75
C LEU A 47 -12.52 7.64 -7.73
N PRO A 48 -11.73 6.58 -7.46
CA PRO A 48 -11.74 5.37 -8.27
C PRO A 48 -13.10 4.69 -8.37
N VAL A 49 -13.87 4.66 -7.29
CA VAL A 49 -15.24 4.11 -7.29
C VAL A 49 -16.13 4.92 -8.24
N GLY A 50 -16.08 6.26 -8.19
CA GLY A 50 -16.84 7.12 -9.08
C GLY A 50 -16.49 6.90 -10.56
N ILE A 51 -15.19 6.79 -10.89
CA ILE A 51 -14.74 6.49 -12.26
C ILE A 51 -15.27 5.12 -12.71
N TYR A 52 -15.21 4.11 -11.84
CA TYR A 52 -15.69 2.77 -12.15
C TYR A 52 -17.21 2.74 -12.42
N LEU A 53 -18.00 3.41 -11.57
CA LEU A 53 -19.45 3.51 -11.75
C LEU A 53 -19.82 4.29 -13.01
N ALA A 54 -19.11 5.38 -13.31
CA ALA A 54 -19.32 6.14 -14.54
C ALA A 54 -19.02 5.29 -15.79
N ALA A 55 -17.96 4.47 -15.75
CA ALA A 55 -17.64 3.56 -16.86
C ALA A 55 -18.72 2.50 -17.06
N ILE A 56 -19.23 1.88 -15.99
CA ILE A 56 -20.36 0.92 -16.09
C ILE A 56 -21.58 1.61 -16.69
N LEU A 57 -21.97 2.76 -16.14
CA LEU A 57 -23.15 3.49 -16.60
C LEU A 57 -23.05 3.82 -18.09
N LEU A 58 -21.87 4.29 -18.54
CA LEU A 58 -21.64 4.58 -19.95
C LEU A 58 -21.77 3.31 -20.82
N CYS A 59 -21.18 2.19 -20.40
CA CYS A 59 -21.31 0.92 -21.14
C CYS A 59 -22.78 0.48 -21.22
N THR A 60 -23.51 0.52 -20.12
CA THR A 60 -24.94 0.15 -20.07
C THR A 60 -25.78 1.05 -20.98
N LEU A 61 -25.52 2.36 -21.00
CA LEU A 61 -26.23 3.28 -21.90
C LEU A 61 -25.95 2.98 -23.37
N LEU A 62 -24.71 2.65 -23.74
CA LEU A 62 -24.35 2.28 -25.11
C LEU A 62 -24.99 0.95 -25.53
N GLU A 63 -25.02 -0.04 -24.63
CA GLU A 63 -25.66 -1.34 -24.87
C GLU A 63 -27.19 -1.20 -25.05
N LEU A 64 -27.84 -0.32 -24.28
CA LEU A 64 -29.26 -0.01 -24.44
C LEU A 64 -29.58 0.59 -25.82
N GLN A 65 -28.71 1.47 -26.33
CA GLN A 65 -28.89 2.11 -27.65
C GLN A 65 -28.60 1.14 -28.82
N ALA A 66 -27.61 0.26 -28.65
CA ALA A 66 -27.21 -0.70 -29.69
C ALA A 66 -28.13 -1.93 -29.80
N GLY A 67 -29.10 -2.07 -28.88
CA GLY A 67 -29.85 -3.30 -28.69
C GLY A 67 -29.05 -4.32 -27.87
N TRP A 68 -29.74 -5.02 -26.97
CA TRP A 68 -29.18 -5.85 -25.88
C TRP A 68 -28.25 -7.02 -26.30
N ILE A 69 -27.96 -7.21 -27.59
CA ILE A 69 -27.40 -8.45 -28.13
C ILE A 69 -26.40 -8.21 -29.28
N SER A 70 -25.48 -7.25 -29.15
CA SER A 70 -24.28 -7.30 -29.99
C SER A 70 -23.12 -7.92 -29.20
N GLU A 71 -22.75 -9.16 -29.54
CA GLU A 71 -21.59 -9.84 -28.94
C GLU A 71 -20.32 -9.00 -29.02
N ARG A 72 -20.22 -8.17 -30.07
CA ARG A 72 -19.13 -7.22 -30.26
C ARG A 72 -19.10 -6.14 -29.17
N LEU A 73 -20.21 -5.49 -28.80
CA LEU A 73 -20.18 -4.52 -27.68
C LEU A 73 -19.86 -5.21 -26.36
N ASN A 74 -20.45 -6.37 -26.10
CA ASN A 74 -20.21 -7.10 -24.84
C ASN A 74 -18.72 -7.44 -24.65
N PHE A 75 -18.06 -7.91 -25.72
CA PHE A 75 -16.61 -8.15 -25.71
C PHE A 75 -15.82 -6.87 -25.37
N TRP A 76 -16.12 -5.74 -26.04
CA TRP A 76 -15.42 -4.48 -25.80
C TRP A 76 -15.70 -3.89 -24.40
N SER A 77 -16.93 -3.95 -23.91
CA SER A 77 -17.31 -3.57 -22.54
C SER A 77 -16.53 -4.39 -21.51
N SER A 78 -16.46 -5.71 -21.71
CA SER A 78 -15.71 -6.62 -20.84
C SER A 78 -14.20 -6.35 -20.87
N ALA A 79 -13.63 -6.11 -22.06
CA ALA A 79 -12.23 -5.75 -22.23
C ALA A 79 -11.91 -4.41 -21.53
N LEU A 80 -12.79 -3.41 -21.66
CA LEU A 80 -12.66 -2.13 -20.97
C LEU A 80 -12.66 -2.30 -19.45
N LEU A 81 -13.62 -3.06 -18.90
CA LEU A 81 -13.68 -3.33 -17.47
C LEU A 81 -12.45 -4.10 -16.97
N PHE A 82 -11.95 -5.06 -17.76
CA PHE A 82 -10.71 -5.77 -17.44
C PHE A 82 -9.51 -4.80 -17.38
N CYS A 83 -9.38 -3.89 -18.35
CA CYS A 83 -8.35 -2.86 -18.35
C CYS A 83 -8.47 -1.91 -17.16
N ILE A 84 -9.68 -1.50 -16.78
CA ILE A 84 -9.94 -0.66 -15.61
C ILE A 84 -9.51 -1.40 -14.34
N ASN A 85 -9.88 -2.67 -14.18
CA ASN A 85 -9.44 -3.48 -13.04
C ASN A 85 -7.92 -3.66 -13.03
N GLY A 86 -7.28 -3.86 -14.18
CA GLY A 86 -5.82 -3.89 -14.31
C GLY A 86 -5.18 -2.58 -13.84
N ALA A 87 -5.73 -1.44 -14.25
CA ALA A 87 -5.28 -0.13 -13.80
C ALA A 87 -5.44 0.06 -12.28
N LEU A 88 -6.55 -0.42 -11.70
CA LEU A 88 -6.75 -0.45 -10.24
C LEU A 88 -5.75 -1.38 -9.54
N GLY A 89 -5.41 -2.53 -10.14
CA GLY A 89 -4.36 -3.42 -9.67
C GLY A 89 -3.00 -2.73 -9.57
N ILE A 90 -2.61 -2.00 -10.62
CA ILE A 90 -1.32 -1.28 -10.68
C ILE A 90 -1.31 -0.07 -9.75
N LYS A 91 -2.34 0.77 -9.82
CA LYS A 91 -2.37 2.09 -9.15
C LYS A 91 -3.03 2.08 -7.78
N GLY A 92 -3.75 1.03 -7.40
CA GLY A 92 -4.54 1.00 -6.17
C GLY A 92 -3.69 1.20 -4.93
N ASN A 93 -2.54 0.54 -4.84
CA ASN A 93 -1.61 0.71 -3.71
C ASN A 93 -0.97 2.11 -3.67
N ASP A 94 -0.73 2.73 -4.83
CA ASP A 94 -0.20 4.11 -4.90
C ASP A 94 -1.24 5.14 -4.45
N GLN A 95 -2.51 4.97 -4.85
CA GLN A 95 -3.60 5.82 -4.36
C GLN A 95 -3.82 5.65 -2.86
N LEU A 96 -3.68 4.42 -2.36
CA LEU A 96 -3.74 4.15 -0.93
C LEU A 96 -2.57 4.83 -0.19
N HIS A 97 -1.36 4.77 -0.73
CA HIS A 97 -0.19 5.48 -0.22
C HIS A 97 -0.44 7.00 -0.14
N LYS A 98 -0.89 7.62 -1.23
CA LYS A 98 -1.26 9.06 -1.26
C LYS A 98 -2.35 9.41 -0.26
N ARG A 99 -3.33 8.53 -0.03
CA ARG A 99 -4.36 8.72 0.99
C ARG A 99 -3.76 8.76 2.40
N TYR A 100 -2.85 7.84 2.74
CA TYR A 100 -2.24 7.84 4.07
C TYR A 100 -1.35 9.06 4.30
N ILE A 101 -0.62 9.52 3.29
CA ILE A 101 0.10 10.80 3.37
C ILE A 101 -0.86 11.95 3.69
N ARG A 102 -2.01 12.03 3.00
CA ARG A 102 -3.04 13.05 3.29
C ARG A 102 -3.66 12.93 4.69
N LEU A 103 -3.62 11.74 5.30
CA LEU A 103 -4.09 11.50 6.67
C LEU A 103 -3.04 11.82 7.75
N GLY A 104 -1.90 12.43 7.38
CA GLY A 104 -0.84 12.79 8.31
C GLY A 104 0.16 11.67 8.61
N TYR A 105 0.13 10.58 7.85
CA TYR A 105 1.17 9.57 7.96
C TYR A 105 2.44 10.01 7.23
N HIS A 106 3.57 9.87 7.89
CA HIS A 106 4.88 10.16 7.32
C HIS A 106 5.59 8.87 6.92
N LEU A 107 6.19 8.88 5.73
CA LEU A 107 7.05 7.79 5.27
C LEU A 107 8.30 7.77 6.17
N ILE A 108 8.47 6.69 6.93
CA ILE A 108 9.64 6.48 7.77
C ILE A 108 10.63 5.68 6.93
N GLY A 109 11.79 6.29 6.65
CA GLY A 109 12.62 5.98 5.49
C GLY A 109 13.03 4.51 5.26
N ARG A 110 13.48 4.30 4.01
CA ARG A 110 13.89 3.05 3.31
C ARG A 110 12.79 1.99 3.21
N ASN A 111 12.57 1.50 1.98
CA ASN A 111 11.67 0.37 1.76
C ASN A 111 12.21 -0.85 2.50
N VAL A 112 11.35 -1.57 3.22
CA VAL A 112 11.70 -2.81 3.91
C VAL A 112 11.32 -3.97 3.00
N ARG A 113 12.30 -4.80 2.64
CA ARG A 113 12.01 -6.08 1.97
C ARG A 113 11.48 -7.07 3.00
N ALA A 114 10.33 -7.66 2.74
CA ALA A 114 9.76 -8.69 3.59
C ALA A 114 8.87 -9.64 2.77
N ALA A 115 8.58 -10.81 3.34
CA ALA A 115 7.60 -11.75 2.77
C ALA A 115 6.15 -11.26 2.97
N SER A 116 5.90 -10.48 4.02
CA SER A 116 4.56 -10.04 4.40
C SER A 116 4.58 -8.67 5.08
N VAL A 117 3.40 -8.04 5.16
CA VAL A 117 3.19 -6.79 5.90
C VAL A 117 3.61 -6.96 7.37
N HIS A 118 3.28 -8.10 7.99
CA HIS A 118 3.64 -8.37 9.38
C HIS A 118 5.16 -8.50 9.56
N ALA A 119 5.83 -9.24 8.66
CA ALA A 119 7.28 -9.37 8.68
C ALA A 119 7.99 -8.02 8.45
N ALA A 120 7.46 -7.16 7.58
CA ALA A 120 7.98 -5.80 7.39
C ALA A 120 7.89 -4.97 8.68
N LEU A 121 6.76 -5.02 9.37
CA LEU A 121 6.54 -4.30 10.62
C LEU A 121 7.42 -4.85 11.76
N GLN A 122 7.57 -6.16 11.87
CA GLN A 122 8.47 -6.79 12.85
C GLN A 122 9.92 -6.38 12.62
N ARG A 123 10.43 -6.52 11.39
CA ARG A 123 11.80 -6.11 11.04
C ARG A 123 12.05 -4.65 11.40
N TYR A 124 11.11 -3.77 11.06
CA TYR A 124 11.22 -2.35 11.36
C TYR A 124 11.22 -2.07 12.87
N ARG A 125 10.39 -2.77 13.67
CA ARG A 125 10.38 -2.64 15.13
C ARG A 125 11.71 -3.07 15.76
N THR A 126 12.29 -4.18 15.30
CA THR A 126 13.60 -4.65 15.76
C THR A 126 14.73 -3.69 15.39
N GLU A 127 14.69 -3.12 14.19
CA GLU A 127 15.66 -2.09 13.79
C GLU A 127 15.55 -0.82 14.64
N LEU A 128 14.32 -0.43 15.01
CA LEU A 128 14.07 0.70 15.88
C LEU A 128 14.64 0.49 17.29
N SER A 129 14.39 -0.66 17.92
CA SER A 129 14.90 -0.95 19.27
C SER A 129 16.44 -0.96 19.28
N ALA A 130 17.06 -1.63 18.32
CA ALA A 130 18.52 -1.65 18.19
C ALA A 130 19.13 -0.26 17.92
N ARG A 131 18.40 0.65 17.25
CA ARG A 131 18.84 2.05 17.07
C ARG A 131 18.71 2.86 18.36
N GLN A 132 17.68 2.61 19.16
CA GLN A 132 17.49 3.28 20.45
C GLN A 132 18.57 2.88 21.45
N GLU A 133 18.84 1.58 21.60
CA GLU A 133 19.89 1.04 22.47
C GLU A 133 21.26 1.63 22.12
N ARG A 134 21.65 1.62 20.83
CA ARG A 134 22.92 2.22 20.37
C ARG A 134 23.02 3.72 20.69
N ARG A 135 21.91 4.46 20.56
CA ARG A 135 21.88 5.90 20.88
C ARG A 135 22.02 6.15 22.38
N GLU A 136 21.42 5.31 23.21
CA GLU A 136 21.53 5.38 24.67
C GLU A 136 22.93 5.01 25.15
N GLU A 137 23.51 3.92 24.63
CA GLU A 137 24.87 3.50 24.92
C GLU A 137 25.87 4.62 24.57
N HIS A 138 25.73 5.22 23.38
CA HIS A 138 26.58 6.34 22.96
C HIS A 138 26.38 7.58 23.86
N ARG A 139 25.15 7.86 24.30
CA ARG A 139 24.86 8.94 25.27
C ARG A 139 25.51 8.67 26.62
N ASN A 140 25.45 7.43 27.10
CA ASN A 140 26.05 7.02 28.38
C ASN A 140 27.58 7.09 28.32
N LYS A 141 28.22 6.63 27.24
CA LYS A 141 29.67 6.76 27.01
C LYS A 141 30.10 8.23 27.03
N ARG A 142 29.37 9.12 26.35
CA ARG A 142 29.65 10.58 26.36
C ARG A 142 29.50 11.20 27.76
N ARG A 143 28.50 10.77 28.54
CA ARG A 143 28.31 11.22 29.92
C ARG A 143 29.45 10.78 30.83
N ALA A 144 29.88 9.51 30.72
CA ALA A 144 30.99 8.97 31.48
C ALA A 144 32.31 9.71 31.19
N GLN A 145 32.61 9.97 29.91
CA GLN A 145 33.80 10.73 29.50
C GLN A 145 33.81 12.16 30.07
N ARG A 146 32.67 12.86 30.04
CA ARG A 146 32.55 14.21 30.63
C ARG A 146 32.70 14.22 32.14
N ALA A 147 32.24 13.17 32.83
CA ALA A 147 32.40 13.04 34.28
C ALA A 147 33.86 12.77 34.65
N ALA A 148 34.57 11.95 33.87
CA ALA A 148 35.99 11.67 34.06
C ALA A 148 36.87 12.92 33.85
N ALA A 149 36.57 13.75 32.86
CA ALA A 149 37.32 14.98 32.58
C ALA A 149 37.12 16.13 33.59
N ARG A 150 36.21 15.98 34.56
CA ARG A 150 35.96 16.96 35.63
C ARG A 150 36.61 16.58 36.98
N LYS A 151 37.21 15.40 37.06
CA LYS A 151 38.01 14.94 38.20
C LYS A 151 39.48 15.17 37.87
#